data_AF-A0A623MMV1-F1
#
_entry.id   AF-A0A623MMV1-F1
#
_cell.length_a   1.000
_cell.length_b   1.000
_cell.length_c   1.000
_cell.angle_alpha   90.00
_cell.angle_beta   90.00
_cell.angle_gamma   90.00
#
_symmetry.space_group_name_H-M   'P 1'
#
loop_
_entity.id
_entity.type
_entity.pdbx_description
1 polymer ?
#
loop_
_entity_poly.entity_id
_entity_poly.type
_entity_poly.pdbx_seq_one_letter_code
_entity_poly.pdbx_strand_id
1 'polypeptide(L)'
;MFVDGDFSKGQRKALGKLEQNYRNIKVIYNSDLNYSMYDKKLTTIYLENITKLEAQSASERDEVLLNGVKKSLEDVLKNNPEETLISSHNKDKGHLWFDFYRNLFLLKGSDVFLEAGKPGCHHLQPGGGCI
;
A
#
# COMPACT_ATOMS: atom_id res chain seq x y z
N MET A 1 -16.94 -0.20 -0.27
CA MET A 1 -16.31 -1.30 -1.03
C MET A 1 -15.02 -0.79 -1.65
N PHE A 2 -13.89 -1.21 -1.11
CA PHE A 2 -12.57 -0.91 -1.64
C PHE A 2 -12.20 -1.99 -2.67
N VAL A 3 -11.90 -1.60 -3.90
CA VAL A 3 -11.70 -2.52 -5.03
C VAL A 3 -10.48 -2.12 -5.84
N ASP A 4 -9.87 -3.10 -6.49
CA ASP A 4 -8.81 -2.86 -7.46
C ASP A 4 -8.72 -4.05 -8.44
N GLY A 5 -8.09 -3.83 -9.58
CA GLY A 5 -7.99 -4.77 -10.67
C GLY A 5 -8.28 -4.15 -12.03
N ASP A 6 -7.91 -4.88 -13.09
CA ASP A 6 -8.15 -4.47 -14.48
C ASP A 6 -9.63 -4.70 -14.88
N PHE A 7 -10.51 -3.87 -14.32
CA PHE A 7 -11.94 -3.93 -14.60
C PHE A 7 -12.27 -3.36 -15.97
N SER A 8 -12.97 -4.15 -16.78
CA SER A 8 -13.58 -3.71 -18.02
C SER A 8 -14.58 -2.56 -17.81
N LYS A 9 -14.83 -1.80 -18.88
CA LYS A 9 -15.86 -0.73 -18.87
C LYS A 9 -17.24 -1.26 -18.43
N GLY A 10 -17.59 -2.49 -18.80
CA GLY A 10 -18.85 -3.13 -18.41
C GLY A 10 -18.92 -3.41 -16.90
N GLN A 11 -17.84 -3.94 -16.32
CA GLN A 11 -17.74 -4.18 -14.87
C GLN A 11 -17.79 -2.87 -14.08
N ARG A 12 -17.08 -1.82 -14.51
CA ARG A 12 -17.15 -0.49 -13.88
C ARG A 12 -18.56 0.11 -13.93
N LYS A 13 -19.29 -0.06 -15.04
CA LYS A 13 -20.72 0.32 -15.12
C LYS A 13 -21.59 -0.47 -14.15
N ALA A 14 -21.36 -1.76 -13.99
CA ALA A 14 -22.09 -2.60 -13.04
C ALA A 14 -21.85 -2.16 -11.59
N LEU A 15 -20.60 -1.83 -11.24
CA LEU A 15 -20.25 -1.24 -9.93
C LEU A 15 -20.96 0.10 -9.71
N GLY A 16 -21.03 0.97 -10.74
CA GLY A 16 -21.81 2.21 -10.66
C GLY A 16 -23.30 1.97 -10.46
N LYS A 17 -23.89 0.96 -11.12
CA LYS A 17 -25.29 0.57 -10.92
C LYS A 17 -25.54 0.04 -9.50
N LEU A 18 -24.57 -0.66 -8.92
CA LEU A 18 -24.62 -1.09 -7.52
C LEU A 18 -24.71 0.11 -6.56
N GLU A 19 -23.90 1.15 -6.77
CA GLU A 19 -23.96 2.40 -5.97
C GLU A 19 -25.30 3.14 -6.14
N GLN A 20 -25.93 3.06 -7.32
CA GLN A 20 -27.24 3.65 -7.57
C GLN A 20 -28.36 2.88 -6.86
N ASN A 21 -28.33 1.54 -6.93
CA ASN A 21 -29.32 0.67 -6.32
C ASN A 21 -29.27 0.74 -4.78
N TYR A 22 -28.06 0.89 -4.22
CA TYR A 22 -27.82 0.94 -2.79
C TYR A 22 -27.02 2.21 -2.46
N ARG A 23 -27.73 3.31 -2.15
CA ARG A 23 -27.13 4.65 -2.02
C ARG A 23 -26.04 4.79 -0.95
N ASN A 24 -26.03 3.90 0.04
CA ASN A 24 -25.01 3.84 1.08
C ASN A 24 -23.74 3.09 0.63
N ILE A 25 -23.80 2.28 -0.43
CA ILE A 25 -22.61 1.66 -1.01
C ILE A 25 -21.79 2.73 -1.73
N LYS A 26 -20.51 2.80 -1.37
CA LYS A 26 -19.48 3.58 -2.05
C LYS A 26 -18.42 2.63 -2.58
N VAL A 27 -18.22 2.61 -3.90
CA VAL A 27 -17.14 1.87 -4.55
C VAL A 27 -15.95 2.80 -4.70
N ILE A 28 -14.81 2.41 -4.13
CA ILE A 28 -13.56 3.18 -4.15
C ILE A 28 -12.52 2.32 -4.86
N TYR A 29 -11.98 2.83 -5.98
CA TYR A 29 -10.89 2.15 -6.67
C TYR A 29 -9.56 2.54 -6.02
N ASN A 30 -8.70 1.56 -5.74
CA ASN A 30 -7.36 1.80 -5.17
C ASN A 30 -6.52 2.76 -6.02
N SER A 31 -6.67 2.68 -7.35
CA SER A 31 -6.03 3.59 -8.31
C SER A 31 -6.40 5.06 -8.13
N ASP A 32 -7.51 5.36 -7.46
CA ASP A 32 -8.01 6.74 -7.28
C ASP A 32 -7.47 7.37 -5.98
N LEU A 33 -6.69 6.62 -5.18
CA LEU A 33 -6.12 7.06 -3.91
C LEU A 33 -4.61 7.25 -4.03
N ASN A 34 -4.09 8.28 -3.36
CA ASN A 34 -2.66 8.54 -3.31
C ASN A 34 -2.06 8.07 -1.97
N TYR A 35 -1.19 7.06 -2.05
CA TYR A 35 -0.50 6.49 -0.90
C TYR A 35 0.98 6.90 -0.80
N SER A 36 1.47 7.78 -1.67
CA SER A 36 2.89 8.13 -1.74
C SER A 36 3.47 8.67 -0.43
N MET A 37 2.64 9.30 0.40
CA MET A 37 3.02 9.79 1.73
C MET A 37 3.41 8.69 2.72
N TYR A 38 2.99 7.44 2.48
CA TYR A 38 3.34 6.27 3.28
C TYR A 38 4.42 5.40 2.63
N ASP A 39 4.91 5.80 1.45
CA ASP A 39 5.88 5.02 0.71
C ASP A 39 7.31 5.27 1.20
N LYS A 40 8.18 4.29 0.98
CA LYS A 40 9.60 4.40 1.26
C LYS A 40 10.39 3.52 0.31
N LYS A 41 11.53 4.03 -0.19
CA LYS A 41 12.45 3.27 -1.03
C LYS A 41 13.02 2.07 -0.27
N LEU A 42 13.06 0.91 -0.93
CA LEU A 42 13.66 -0.31 -0.36
C LEU A 42 15.16 -0.14 -0.13
N THR A 43 15.86 0.55 -1.04
CA THR A 43 17.29 0.86 -0.89
C THR A 43 17.57 1.62 0.41
N THR A 44 16.74 2.61 0.75
CA THR A 44 16.83 3.33 2.04
C THR A 44 16.64 2.41 3.22
N ILE A 45 15.60 1.55 3.20
CA ILE A 45 15.32 0.61 4.30
C ILE A 45 16.49 -0.37 4.50
N TYR A 46 17.05 -0.90 3.42
CA TYR A 46 18.14 -1.86 3.52
C TYR A 46 19.44 -1.22 4.00
N LEU A 47 19.79 -0.03 3.51
CA LEU A 47 20.99 0.70 3.96
C LEU A 47 20.89 1.08 5.45
N GLU A 48 19.72 1.52 5.92
CA GLU A 48 19.47 1.80 7.34
C GLU A 48 19.67 0.54 8.20
N ASN A 49 19.15 -0.62 7.77
CA ASN A 49 19.29 -1.87 8.51
C ASN A 49 20.72 -2.42 8.48
N ILE A 50 21.41 -2.34 7.34
CA ILE A 50 22.83 -2.74 7.23
C ILE A 50 23.67 -1.89 8.19
N THR A 51 23.50 -0.57 8.16
CA THR A 51 24.22 0.35 9.06
C THR A 51 23.96 0.00 10.53
N LYS A 52 22.68 -0.24 10.87
CA LYS A 52 22.29 -0.61 12.24
C LYS A 52 22.92 -1.94 12.70
N LEU A 53 22.93 -2.95 11.84
CA LEU A 53 23.52 -4.26 12.13
C LEU A 53 25.06 -4.18 12.23
N GLU A 54 25.70 -3.46 11.30
CA GLU A 54 27.16 -3.30 11.30
C GLU A 54 27.68 -2.47 12.48
N ALA A 55 26.84 -1.63 13.08
CA ALA A 55 27.15 -0.92 14.33
C ALA A 55 27.17 -1.84 15.56
N GLN A 56 26.57 -3.04 15.49
CA GLN A 56 26.58 -4.02 16.59
C GLN A 56 27.92 -4.77 16.67
N SER A 57 28.23 -5.28 17.86
CA SER A 57 29.36 -6.19 18.05
C SER A 57 29.14 -7.50 17.28
N ALA A 58 30.21 -8.12 16.78
CA ALA A 58 30.10 -9.36 16.01
C ALA A 58 29.43 -10.51 16.79
N SER A 59 29.56 -10.51 18.12
CA SER A 59 28.92 -11.50 19.01
C SER A 59 27.40 -11.32 19.16
N GLU A 60 26.86 -10.13 18.88
CA GLU A 60 25.44 -9.82 19.04
C GLU A 60 24.72 -9.64 17.69
N ARG A 61 25.50 -9.49 16.61
CA ARG A 61 25.00 -9.22 15.28
C ARG A 61 24.35 -10.45 14.66
N ASP A 62 23.15 -10.28 14.13
CA ASP A 62 22.52 -11.29 13.27
C ASP A 62 23.17 -11.28 11.88
N GLU A 63 24.22 -12.10 11.72
CA GLU A 63 24.94 -12.25 10.46
C GLU A 63 24.09 -12.87 9.34
N VAL A 64 23.08 -13.69 9.69
CA VAL A 64 22.18 -14.27 8.67
C VAL A 64 21.29 -13.18 8.10
N LEU A 65 20.69 -12.35 8.96
CA LEU A 65 19.90 -11.20 8.54
C LEU A 65 20.76 -10.19 7.77
N LEU A 66 21.96 -9.86 8.24
CA LEU A 66 22.85 -8.92 7.55
C LEU A 66 23.15 -9.37 6.11
N ASN A 67 23.53 -10.64 5.94
CA ASN A 67 23.81 -11.18 4.61
C ASN A 67 22.56 -11.24 3.73
N GLY A 68 21.39 -11.56 4.31
CA GLY A 68 20.10 -11.54 3.61
C GLY A 68 19.71 -10.14 3.13
N VAL A 69 19.89 -9.11 3.96
CA VAL A 69 19.60 -7.71 3.61
C VAL A 69 20.56 -7.19 2.54
N LYS A 70 21.87 -7.51 2.65
CA LYS A 70 22.87 -7.16 1.63
C LYS A 70 22.52 -7.76 0.26
N LYS A 71 22.13 -9.04 0.23
CA LYS A 71 21.69 -9.70 -0.99
C LYS A 71 20.42 -9.06 -1.57
N SER A 72 19.43 -8.77 -0.73
CA SER A 72 18.19 -8.12 -1.17
C SER A 72 18.45 -6.71 -1.75
N LEU A 73 19.36 -5.96 -1.13
CA LEU A 73 19.79 -4.66 -1.64
C LEU A 73 20.49 -4.79 -3.00
N GLU A 74 21.40 -5.76 -3.15
CA GLU A 74 22.06 -6.02 -4.43
C GLU A 74 21.05 -6.36 -5.54
N ASP A 75 20.05 -7.20 -5.23
CA ASP A 75 19.00 -7.57 -6.17
C ASP A 75 18.13 -6.36 -6.57
N VAL A 76 17.78 -5.49 -5.62
CA VAL A 76 17.05 -4.24 -5.92
C VAL A 76 17.89 -3.30 -6.79
N LEU A 77 19.17 -3.10 -6.47
CA LEU A 77 20.06 -2.24 -7.25
C LEU A 77 20.28 -2.75 -8.69
N LYS A 78 20.25 -4.07 -8.91
CA LYS A 78 20.37 -4.65 -10.25
C LYS A 78 19.09 -4.54 -11.07
N ASN A 79 17.93 -4.73 -10.44
CA ASN A 79 16.66 -4.87 -11.16
C ASN A 79 15.85 -3.56 -11.21
N ASN A 80 15.69 -2.87 -10.07
CA ASN A 80 14.95 -1.61 -9.99
C ASN A 80 15.40 -0.78 -8.76
N PRO A 81 16.42 0.09 -8.88
CA PRO A 81 16.91 0.92 -7.77
C PRO A 81 15.87 1.85 -7.13
N GLU A 82 14.82 2.18 -7.90
CA GLU A 82 13.72 3.05 -7.47
C GLU A 82 12.57 2.27 -6.83
N GLU A 83 12.75 0.96 -6.58
CA GLU A 83 11.74 0.15 -5.91
C GLU A 83 11.44 0.65 -4.49
N THR A 84 10.16 0.64 -4.17
CA THR A 84 9.57 1.16 -2.94
C THR A 84 8.71 0.09 -2.28
N LEU A 85 8.28 0.33 -1.05
CA LEU A 85 7.32 -0.54 -0.37
C LEU A 85 6.06 -0.75 -1.22
N ILE A 86 5.48 0.34 -1.73
CA ILE A 86 4.25 0.26 -2.54
C ILE A 86 4.49 -0.46 -3.86
N SER A 87 5.53 -0.05 -4.60
CA SER A 87 5.80 -0.64 -5.93
C SER A 87 6.21 -2.10 -5.87
N SER A 88 6.85 -2.54 -4.77
CA SER A 88 7.15 -3.94 -4.52
C SER A 88 5.87 -4.76 -4.29
N HIS A 89 4.98 -4.30 -3.39
CA HIS A 89 3.71 -5.01 -3.11
C HIS A 89 2.71 -4.98 -4.28
N ASN A 90 2.87 -4.07 -5.24
CA ASN A 90 2.10 -4.06 -6.48
C ASN A 90 2.44 -5.21 -7.44
N LYS A 91 3.64 -5.80 -7.31
CA LYS A 91 4.05 -6.93 -8.15
C LYS A 91 3.49 -8.26 -7.62
N ASP A 92 3.10 -8.29 -6.35
CA ASP A 92 2.53 -9.49 -5.72
C ASP A 92 1.10 -9.75 -6.19
N LYS A 93 0.82 -11.01 -6.56
CA LYS A 93 -0.51 -11.46 -7.01
C LYS A 93 -1.30 -12.20 -5.93
N GLY A 94 -0.82 -12.15 -4.69
CA GLY A 94 -1.34 -12.92 -3.57
C GLY A 94 -1.95 -12.06 -2.48
N HIS A 95 -2.05 -12.63 -1.28
CA HIS A 95 -2.66 -11.96 -0.13
C HIS A 95 -1.89 -10.73 0.34
N LEU A 96 -0.56 -10.71 0.13
CA LEU A 96 0.29 -9.58 0.50
C LEU A 96 -0.18 -8.26 -0.12
N TRP A 97 -0.68 -8.28 -1.35
CA TRP A 97 -1.20 -7.09 -2.01
C TRP A 97 -2.42 -6.52 -1.28
N PHE A 98 -3.45 -7.34 -1.04
CA PHE A 98 -4.65 -6.83 -0.39
C PHE A 98 -4.45 -6.54 1.11
N ASP A 99 -3.54 -7.25 1.78
CA ASP A 99 -3.23 -6.99 3.20
C ASP A 99 -2.49 -5.65 3.35
N PHE A 100 -1.52 -5.38 2.47
CA PHE A 100 -0.78 -4.12 2.44
C PHE A 100 -1.70 -2.93 2.19
N TYR A 101 -2.52 -2.98 1.14
CA TYR A 101 -3.44 -1.89 0.82
C TYR A 101 -4.59 -1.74 1.82
N ARG A 102 -5.03 -2.83 2.48
CA ARG A 102 -5.99 -2.73 3.59
C ARG A 102 -5.43 -1.87 4.71
N ASN A 103 -4.17 -2.07 5.08
CA ASN A 103 -3.54 -1.26 6.13
C ASN A 103 -3.41 0.20 5.71
N LEU A 104 -2.98 0.49 4.47
CA LEU A 104 -2.89 1.86 3.97
C LEU A 104 -4.25 2.56 3.89
N PHE A 105 -5.30 1.84 3.50
CA PHE A 105 -6.68 2.34 3.51
C PHE A 105 -7.13 2.70 4.93
N LEU A 106 -6.85 1.83 5.91
CA LEU A 106 -7.19 2.07 7.32
C LEU A 106 -6.42 3.24 7.94
N LEU A 107 -5.18 3.51 7.51
CA LEU A 107 -4.43 4.70 7.95
C LEU A 107 -5.09 6.01 7.51
N LYS A 108 -5.74 6.01 6.35
CA LYS A 108 -6.52 7.16 5.86
C LYS A 108 -7.93 7.21 6.50
N GLY A 109 -8.45 6.08 6.97
CA GLY A 109 -9.74 6.03 7.67
C GLY A 109 -10.90 6.55 6.81
N SER A 110 -11.76 7.39 7.39
CA SER A 110 -12.90 8.00 6.68
C SER A 110 -12.49 8.96 5.56
N ASP A 111 -11.26 9.47 5.57
CA ASP A 111 -10.81 10.46 4.57
C ASP A 111 -10.68 9.87 3.17
N VAL A 112 -10.53 8.54 3.05
CA VAL A 112 -10.55 7.84 1.74
C VAL A 112 -11.82 8.09 0.94
N PHE A 113 -12.96 8.29 1.60
CA PHE A 113 -14.23 8.55 0.92
C PHE A 113 -14.26 9.96 0.33
N LEU A 114 -13.61 10.92 1.00
CA LEU A 114 -13.49 12.30 0.54
C LEU A 114 -12.44 12.40 -0.57
N GLU A 115 -11.28 11.75 -0.38
CA GLU A 115 -10.19 11.69 -1.35
C GLU A 115 -10.64 11.08 -2.68
N ALA A 116 -11.41 9.97 -2.64
CA ALA A 116 -11.99 9.35 -3.82
C ALA A 116 -13.22 10.09 -4.40
N GLY A 117 -13.54 11.29 -3.88
CA GLY A 117 -14.65 12.12 -4.36
C GLY A 117 -16.02 11.46 -4.24
N LYS A 118 -16.24 10.60 -3.23
CA LYS A 118 -17.51 9.86 -3.10
C LYS A 118 -18.64 10.79 -2.66
N PRO A 119 -19.76 10.85 -3.43
CA PRO A 119 -20.86 11.75 -3.11
C PRO A 119 -21.71 11.22 -1.96
N GLY A 120 -22.36 12.13 -1.22
CA GLY A 120 -23.31 11.77 -0.18
C GLY A 120 -22.67 11.26 1.12
N CYS A 121 -21.38 11.56 1.34
CA CYS A 121 -20.61 11.19 2.53
C CYS A 121 -20.47 12.33 3.55
N HIS A 122 -21.38 13.31 3.56
CA HIS A 122 -21.30 14.54 4.36
C HIS A 122 -21.32 14.33 5.88
N HIS A 123 -21.78 13.16 6.35
CA HIS A 123 -21.75 12.80 7.77
C HIS A 123 -20.47 12.07 8.20
N LEU A 124 -19.57 11.74 7.25
CA LEU A 124 -18.26 11.22 7.61
C LEU A 124 -17.42 12.37 8.16
N GLN A 125 -16.83 12.17 9.33
CA GLN A 125 -15.96 13.15 9.95
C GLN A 125 -14.56 13.07 9.34
N PRO A 126 -13.93 14.20 9.00
CA PRO A 126 -12.52 14.23 8.65
C PRO A 126 -11.66 13.63 9.77
N GLY A 127 -10.70 12.78 9.43
CA GLY A 127 -9.90 12.03 10.41
C GLY A 127 -10.68 10.95 11.18
N GLY A 128 -11.91 10.63 10.77
CA GLY A 128 -12.72 9.57 11.36
C GLY A 128 -12.16 8.17 11.10
N GLY A 129 -12.60 7.20 11.90
CA GLY A 129 -12.20 5.79 11.75
C GLY A 129 -12.84 5.07 10.55
N CYS A 130 -12.57 3.77 10.42
CA CYS A 130 -13.20 2.89 9.43
C CYS A 130 -13.29 1.46 10.01
N ILE A 131 -14.37 0.75 9.68
CA ILE A 131 -14.54 -0.69 9.92
C ILE A 131 -14.89 -1.33 8.57
#